data_AF-A0A7C7ZMC8-F1
#
_entry.id   AF-A0A7C7ZMC8-F1
#
_cell.length_a   1.000
_cell.length_b   1.000
_cell.length_c   1.000
_cell.angle_alpha   90.00
_cell.angle_beta   90.00
_cell.angle_gamma   90.00
#
_symmetry.space_group_name_H-M   'P 1'
#
loop_
_entity.id
_entity.type
_entity.pdbx_description
1 polymer ?
#
loop_
_entity_poly.entity_id
_entity_poly.type
_entity_poly.pdbx_seq_one_letter_code
_entity_poly.pdbx_strand_id
1 'polypeptide(L)' 'MHDFARIKRLPPYVFNIVNDLKAQARAAGEDIIDFGMGNPDQPTPKHIVDKMVEATQRGDT' A
#
# COMPACT_ATOMS: atom_id res chain seq x y z
N MET A 1 28.33 -13.81 2.10
CA MET A 1 26.92 -13.43 1.89
C MET A 1 26.47 -14.10 0.60
N HIS A 2 25.48 -14.99 0.63
CA HIS A 2 24.99 -15.62 -0.60
C HIS A 2 24.18 -14.59 -1.39
N ASP A 3 24.48 -14.47 -2.68
CA ASP A 3 23.90 -13.47 -3.55
C ASP A 3 22.69 -14.05 -4.30
N PHE A 4 21.54 -13.36 -4.26
CA PHE A 4 20.28 -13.86 -4.81
C PHE A 4 20.07 -13.31 -6.24
N ALA A 5 20.50 -14.08 -7.24
CA ALA A 5 20.49 -13.67 -8.65
C ALA A 5 19.11 -13.22 -9.18
N ARG A 6 17.99 -13.69 -8.60
CA ARG A 6 16.63 -13.28 -8.99
C ARG A 6 16.28 -11.86 -8.54
N ILE A 7 16.76 -11.42 -7.37
CA ILE A 7 16.48 -10.08 -6.83
C ILE A 7 17.09 -9.01 -7.75
N LYS A 8 18.31 -9.26 -8.27
CA LYS A 8 19.00 -8.36 -9.20
C LYS A 8 18.29 -8.13 -10.54
N ARG A 9 17.30 -8.96 -10.87
CA ARG A 9 16.54 -8.87 -12.14
C ARG A 9 15.20 -8.15 -11.97
N LEU A 10 14.82 -7.80 -10.74
CA LEU A 10 13.58 -7.07 -10.51
C LEU A 10 13.73 -5.65 -11.08
N PRO A 11 12.79 -5.21 -11.93
CA PRO A 11 12.81 -3.84 -12.41
C PRO A 11 12.54 -2.87 -11.25
N PRO A 12 12.95 -1.59 -11.38
CA PRO A 12 12.55 -0.55 -10.44
C PRO A 12 11.03 -0.47 -10.32
N TYR A 13 10.53 -0.33 -9.09
CA TYR A 13 9.11 -0.16 -8.84
C TYR A 13 8.69 1.29 -9.16
N VAL A 14 8.23 1.50 -10.39
CA VAL A 14 7.90 2.82 -10.96
C VAL A 14 6.96 3.63 -10.06
N PHE A 15 6.01 2.99 -9.39
CA PHE A 15 5.07 3.67 -8.52
C PHE A 15 5.71 4.35 -7.31
N ASN A 16 6.88 3.89 -6.82
CA ASN A 16 7.59 4.62 -5.76
C ASN A 16 8.03 6.00 -6.23
N ILE A 17 8.59 6.09 -7.44
CA ILE A 17 9.05 7.36 -8.01
C ILE A 17 7.86 8.31 -8.18
N VAL A 18 6.74 7.81 -8.71
CA VAL A 18 5.52 8.61 -8.88
C VAL A 18 4.95 9.04 -7.53
N ASN A 19 4.99 8.19 -6.50
CA ASN A 19 4.54 8.55 -5.16
C ASN A 19 5.39 9.66 -4.53
N ASP A 20 6.72 9.61 -4.70
CA ASP A 20 7.62 10.65 -4.20
C ASP A 20 7.34 12.01 -4.88
N LEU A 21 7.16 12.01 -6.20
CA LEU A 21 6.80 13.21 -6.95
C LEU A 21 5.43 13.77 -6.52
N LYS A 22 4.42 12.91 -6.35
CA LYS A 22 3.10 13.32 -5.85
C LYS A 22 3.19 13.92 -4.45
N ALA A 23 4.00 13.35 -3.57
CA ALA A 23 4.19 13.86 -2.22
C ALA A 23 4.83 15.25 -2.21
N GLN A 24 5.85 15.47 -3.05
CA GLN A 24 6.49 16.77 -3.22
C GLN A 24 5.52 17.83 -3.77
N ALA A 25 4.75 17.50 -4.80
CA ALA A 25 3.77 18.42 -5.39
C ALA A 25 2.65 18.80 -4.39
N ARG A 26 2.14 17.81 -3.62
CA ARG A 26 1.20 18.08 -2.52
C ARG A 26 1.79 19.00 -1.45
N ALA A 27 3.05 18.79 -1.08
CA ALA A 27 3.75 19.66 -0.12
C ALA A 27 3.97 21.08 -0.65
N ALA A 28 4.06 21.25 -1.97
CA ALA A 28 4.10 22.55 -2.63
C ALA A 28 2.71 23.23 -2.73
N GLY A 29 1.64 22.57 -2.28
CA GLY A 29 0.28 23.10 -2.32
C GLY A 29 -0.48 22.82 -3.62
N GLU A 30 0.02 21.93 -4.48
CA GLU A 30 -0.67 21.54 -5.71
C GLU A 30 -1.85 20.59 -5.40
N ASP A 31 -2.96 20.78 -6.13
CA ASP A 31 -4.15 19.92 -6.05
C ASP A 31 -3.96 18.67 -6.93
N ILE A 32 -3.49 17.59 -6.31
CA ILE A 32 -3.15 16.34 -6.99
C ILE A 32 -4.32 15.35 -6.96
N ILE A 33 -4.93 15.12 -8.12
CA ILE A 33 -5.91 14.06 -8.36
C ILE A 33 -5.17 12.79 -8.81
N ASP A 34 -5.24 11.73 -7.99
CA ASP A 34 -4.43 10.52 -8.15
C ASP A 34 -5.28 9.34 -8.67
N PHE A 35 -5.23 9.11 -9.99
CA PHE A 35 -5.81 7.93 -10.64
C PHE A 35 -4.79 6.82 -10.91
N GLY A 36 -3.60 6.89 -10.27
CA GLY A 36 -2.48 6.01 -10.60
C GLY A 36 -2.58 4.59 -10.04
N MET A 37 -3.36 4.38 -8.97
CA MET A 37 -3.52 3.08 -8.33
C MET A 37 -5.00 2.79 -8.05
N GLY A 38 -5.44 1.57 -8.35
CA GLY A 38 -6.80 1.09 -8.09
C GLY A 38 -7.07 0.75 -6.62
N ASN A 39 -6.53 1.55 -5.70
CA ASN A 39 -6.77 1.35 -4.27
C ASN A 39 -8.22 1.76 -3.95
N PRO A 40 -8.99 0.92 -3.24
CA PRO A 40 -10.31 1.30 -2.79
C PRO A 40 -10.26 2.55 -1.91
N ASP A 41 -11.21 3.47 -2.12
CA ASP A 41 -11.44 4.66 -1.29
C ASP A 41 -12.36 4.35 -0.10
N GLN A 42 -13.22 3.34 -0.25
CA GLN A 42 -14.17 2.92 0.78
C GLN A 42 -13.52 2.01 1.82
N PRO A 43 -13.94 2.09 3.09
CA PRO A 43 -13.43 1.22 4.14
C PRO A 43 -13.87 -0.23 3.91
N THR A 44 -13.10 -1.16 4.47
CA THR A 44 -13.51 -2.56 4.55
C THR A 44 -14.87 -2.68 5.26
N PRO A 45 -15.83 -3.45 4.74
CA PRO A 45 -17.14 -3.66 5.37
C PRO A 45 -17.05 -4.06 6.84
N LYS A 46 -17.90 -3.45 7.68
CA LYS A 46 -17.85 -3.60 9.15
C LYS A 46 -17.84 -5.05 9.63
N HIS A 47 -18.69 -5.91 9.06
CA HIS A 47 -18.79 -7.30 9.48
C HIS A 47 -17.50 -8.11 9.27
N ILE A 48 -16.66 -7.72 8.29
CA ILE A 48 -15.36 -8.35 8.04
C ILE A 48 -14.37 -7.93 9.13
N VAL A 49 -14.33 -6.63 9.43
CA VAL A 49 -13.49 -6.07 10.51
C VAL A 49 -13.87 -6.70 11.85
N ASP A 50 -15.16 -6.77 12.15
CA ASP A 50 -15.69 -7.36 13.39
C ASP A 50 -15.27 -8.84 13.51
N LYS A 51 -15.35 -9.62 12.42
CA LYS A 51 -14.95 -11.02 12.44
C LYS A 51 -13.45 -11.21 12.63
N MET A 52 -12.64 -10.35 12.02
CA MET A 52 -11.19 -10.34 12.23
C MET A 52 -10.87 -10.07 13.71
N VAL A 53 -11.49 -9.06 14.32
CA VAL A 53 -11.29 -8.73 15.74
C VAL A 53 -11.66 -9.92 16.63
N GLU A 54 -12.84 -10.51 16.43
CA GLU A 54 -13.28 -11.70 17.16
C GLU A 54 -12.24 -12.82 17.07
N ALA A 55 -11.80 -13.15 15.85
CA ALA A 55 -10.82 -14.22 15.62
C ALA A 55 -9.48 -13.95 16.31
N THR A 56 -9.01 -12.70 16.35
CA THR A 56 -7.74 -12.35 17.02
C THR A 56 -7.82 -12.35 18.56
N GLN A 57 -9.01 -12.26 19.14
CA GLN A 57 -9.21 -12.28 20.59
C GLN A 57 -9.41 -13.69 21.14
N ARG A 58 -9.62 -14.67 20.27
CA ARG A 58 -9.77 -16.07 20.62
C ARG A 58 -8.45 -16.64 21.13
N GLY A 59 -8.44 -17.10 22.38
CA GLY A 59 -7.28 -17.77 22.99
C GLY A 59 -7.11 -19.24 22.58
N ASP A 60 -7.97 -19.75 21.69
CA ASP A 60 -7.97 -21.13 21.21
C ASP A 60 -7.45 -21.26 19.76
N THR A 61 -6.56 -20.37 19.35
CA THR A 61 -5.86 -20.39 18.04
C THR A 61 -4.43 -20.92 18.15
#